data_AF-A0A969E3B0-F1
#
_entry.id   AF-A0A969E3B0-F1
#
_cell.length_a   1.000
_cell.length_b   1.000
_cell.length_c   1.000
_cell.angle_alpha   90.00
_cell.angle_beta   90.00
_cell.angle_gamma   90.00
#
_symmetry.space_group_name_H-M   'P 1'
#
loop_
_entity.id
_entity.type
_entity.pdbx_description
1 polymer ?
#
loop_
_entity_poly.entity_id
_entity_poly.type
_entity_poly.pdbx_seq_one_letter_code
_entity_poly.pdbx_strand_id
1 'polypeptide(L)'
;MAFLVLFANCQKEDILNADKISGINYAGQVNKIETLGYYSKAEAVTILGLADLPGKVETSCGFYLYRVTYKTKNWNNTDIWVSGLLSVPDTKDIKGLVSYQHGTNPDRNNTASKPTPLEGLGLSSLFAGNGYVLVAPDYIGLGTSQEIHPYALADNS
;
A
#
# COMPACT_ATOMS: atom_id res chain seq x y z
N MET A 1 11.91 -12.06 3.20
CA MET A 1 11.31 -11.87 4.54
C MET A 1 10.43 -10.64 4.44
N ALA A 2 9.11 -10.79 4.55
CA ALA A 2 8.16 -9.68 4.52
C ALA A 2 7.93 -9.18 5.96
N PHE A 3 7.75 -7.87 6.14
CA PHE A 3 7.57 -7.26 7.46
C PHE A 3 6.20 -6.55 7.48
N LEU A 4 5.43 -6.78 8.53
CA LEU A 4 4.08 -6.26 8.69
C LEU A 4 4.01 -5.38 9.93
N VAL A 5 3.60 -4.12 9.77
CA VAL A 5 3.36 -3.20 10.89
C VAL A 5 1.88 -2.84 10.92
N LEU A 6 1.23 -3.08 12.05
CA LEU A 6 -0.16 -2.73 12.31
C LEU A 6 -0.22 -1.51 13.24
N PHE A 7 -0.89 -0.45 12.79
CA PHE A 7 -1.25 0.69 13.60
C PHE A 7 -2.76 0.63 13.90
N ALA A 8 -3.13 0.46 15.16
CA ALA A 8 -4.50 0.63 15.62
C ALA A 8 -4.56 1.94 16.40
N ASN A 9 -5.22 2.96 15.85
CA ASN A 9 -5.45 4.21 16.57
C ASN A 9 -6.94 4.50 16.63
N CYS A 10 -7.43 4.85 17.82
CA CYS A 10 -8.78 5.33 18.06
C CYS A 10 -8.63 6.62 18.87
N GLN A 11 -8.26 7.71 18.19
CA GLN A 11 -8.33 9.05 18.74
C GLN A 11 -8.97 9.98 17.72
N LYS A 12 -9.91 10.78 18.20
CA LYS A 12 -10.63 11.80 17.45
C LYS A 12 -9.61 12.80 16.89
N GLU A 13 -9.54 12.91 15.57
CA GLU A 13 -8.57 13.77 14.89
C GLU A 13 -8.96 15.25 15.04
N ASP A 14 -8.05 16.05 15.58
CA ASP A 14 -7.97 17.46 15.23
C ASP A 14 -7.56 17.52 13.75
N ILE A 15 -8.52 17.88 12.90
CA ILE A 15 -8.30 17.97 11.46
C ILE A 15 -7.22 19.04 11.22
N LEU A 16 -6.02 18.60 10.88
CA LEU A 16 -4.95 19.49 10.43
C LEU A 16 -5.46 20.21 9.18
N ASN A 17 -5.53 21.54 9.27
CA ASN A 17 -6.07 22.40 8.24
C ASN A 17 -5.27 22.24 6.93
N ALA A 18 -5.91 21.73 5.87
CA ALA A 18 -5.29 21.38 4.59
C ALA A 18 -4.55 22.58 3.94
N ASP A 19 -4.96 23.80 4.27
CA ASP A 19 -4.36 25.05 3.78
C ASP A 19 -2.91 25.27 4.25
N LYS A 20 -2.45 24.59 5.31
CA LYS A 20 -1.05 24.65 5.77
C LYS A 20 -0.11 23.67 5.05
N ILE A 21 -0.62 22.78 4.20
CA ILE A 21 0.18 21.73 3.53
C ILE A 21 0.70 22.20 2.16
N SER A 22 0.10 23.23 1.57
CA SER A 22 0.34 23.69 0.19
C SER A 22 1.72 24.34 -0.08
N GLY A 23 2.55 24.50 0.94
CA GLY A 23 3.84 25.20 0.82
C GLY A 23 5.07 24.37 1.18
N ILE A 24 4.90 23.07 1.46
CA ILE A 24 5.98 22.33 2.13
C ILE A 24 6.35 21.03 1.42
N ASN A 25 7.63 20.97 1.04
CA ASN A 25 8.24 19.93 0.23
C ASN A 25 8.77 18.83 1.16
N TYR A 26 7.88 17.95 1.63
CA TYR A 26 8.24 16.84 2.51
C TYR A 26 8.27 15.50 1.77
N ALA A 27 9.08 14.57 2.28
CA ALA A 27 8.91 13.16 1.94
C ALA A 27 7.49 12.72 2.36
N GLY A 28 6.80 12.00 1.47
CA GLY A 28 5.40 11.59 1.60
C GLY A 28 4.40 12.45 0.83
N GLN A 29 4.81 13.56 0.19
CA GLN A 29 3.90 14.38 -0.62
C GLN A 29 3.29 13.57 -1.77
N VAL A 30 1.97 13.46 -1.80
CA VAL A 30 1.24 12.75 -2.87
C VAL A 30 1.13 13.66 -4.10
N ASN A 31 1.52 13.13 -5.26
CA ASN A 31 1.40 13.79 -6.55
C ASN A 31 0.20 13.29 -7.35
N LYS A 32 -0.09 11.99 -7.28
CA LYS A 32 -1.16 11.37 -8.05
C LYS A 32 -1.79 10.21 -7.28
N ILE A 33 -3.11 10.10 -7.37
CA ILE A 33 -3.87 8.93 -6.92
C ILE A 33 -4.64 8.41 -8.13
N GLU A 34 -4.42 7.15 -8.48
CA GLU A 34 -5.09 6.47 -9.59
C GLU A 34 -5.98 5.37 -9.04
N THR A 35 -7.26 5.39 -9.37
CA THR A 35 -8.17 4.29 -9.05
C THR A 35 -7.84 3.09 -9.94
N LEU A 36 -7.50 1.97 -9.31
CA LEU A 36 -7.23 0.70 -10.00
C LEU A 36 -8.50 -0.15 -10.11
N GLY A 37 -9.42 -0.02 -9.15
CA GLY A 37 -10.71 -0.71 -9.19
C GLY A 37 -11.43 -0.74 -7.86
N TYR A 38 -12.63 -1.30 -7.89
CA TYR A 38 -13.39 -1.70 -6.72
C TYR A 38 -13.57 -3.21 -6.76
N TYR A 39 -13.46 -3.85 -5.60
CA TYR A 39 -13.63 -5.29 -5.44
C TYR A 39 -14.67 -5.54 -4.37
N SER A 40 -15.75 -6.20 -4.75
CA SER A 40 -16.79 -6.64 -3.82
C SER A 40 -16.27 -7.70 -2.86
N LYS A 41 -17.01 -7.92 -1.75
CA LYS A 41 -16.75 -9.01 -0.82
C LYS A 41 -16.62 -10.37 -1.53
N ALA A 42 -17.48 -10.64 -2.51
CA ALA A 42 -17.46 -11.92 -3.22
C ALA A 42 -16.19 -12.09 -4.07
N GLU A 43 -15.77 -11.03 -4.76
CA GLU A 43 -14.52 -11.04 -5.53
C GLU A 43 -13.30 -11.19 -4.62
N ALA A 44 -13.31 -10.54 -3.45
CA ALA A 44 -12.25 -10.67 -2.45
C ALA A 44 -12.11 -12.14 -1.96
N VAL A 45 -13.22 -12.83 -1.70
CA VAL A 45 -13.22 -14.27 -1.37
C VAL A 45 -12.61 -15.10 -2.51
N THR A 46 -12.99 -14.83 -3.75
CA THR A 46 -12.46 -15.55 -4.92
C THR A 46 -10.96 -15.33 -5.08
N ILE A 47 -10.49 -14.08 -4.95
CA ILE A 47 -9.08 -13.73 -5.05
C ILE A 47 -8.26 -14.44 -3.97
N LEU A 48 -8.75 -14.48 -2.72
CA LEU A 48 -8.08 -15.19 -1.63
C LEU A 48 -7.95 -16.69 -1.90
N GLY A 49 -8.97 -17.31 -2.51
CA GLY A 49 -8.92 -18.70 -2.92
C GLY A 49 -7.89 -18.99 -4.03
N LEU A 50 -7.60 -18.00 -4.88
CA LEU A 50 -6.56 -18.11 -5.92
C LEU A 50 -5.15 -17.84 -5.39
N ALA A 51 -5.02 -17.17 -4.24
CA ALA A 51 -3.75 -16.76 -3.65
C ALA A 51 -3.05 -17.86 -2.82
N ASP A 52 -3.58 -19.10 -2.82
CA ASP A 52 -3.06 -20.27 -2.10
C ASP A 52 -2.77 -20.03 -0.60
N LEU A 53 -3.60 -19.20 0.03
CA LEU A 53 -3.47 -18.92 1.46
C LEU A 53 -4.06 -20.08 2.29
N PRO A 54 -3.37 -20.51 3.38
CA PRO A 54 -3.85 -21.62 4.19
C PRO A 54 -5.12 -21.24 4.97
N GLY A 55 -6.20 -21.99 4.73
CA GLY A 55 -7.47 -21.88 5.45
C GLY A 55 -8.54 -21.05 4.71
N LYS A 56 -9.80 -21.21 5.13
CA LYS A 56 -10.90 -20.36 4.66
C LYS A 56 -10.78 -19.00 5.36
N VAL A 57 -10.15 -18.04 4.70
CA VAL A 57 -10.13 -16.65 5.18
C VAL A 57 -11.48 -16.04 4.87
N GLU A 58 -12.28 -15.79 5.90
CA GLU A 58 -13.51 -15.02 5.74
C GLU A 58 -13.18 -13.56 5.38
N THR A 59 -14.07 -12.95 4.62
CA THR A 59 -13.95 -11.56 4.16
C THR A 59 -15.22 -10.82 4.56
N SER A 60 -15.10 -9.67 5.23
CA SER A 60 -16.24 -8.95 5.81
C SER A 60 -16.86 -7.92 4.88
N CYS A 61 -16.08 -7.30 4.00
CA CYS A 61 -16.48 -6.16 3.17
C CYS A 61 -15.80 -6.17 1.78
N GLY A 62 -16.26 -5.30 0.88
CA GLY A 62 -15.50 -4.94 -0.32
C GLY A 62 -14.39 -3.94 -0.01
N PHE A 63 -13.65 -3.52 -1.03
CA PHE A 63 -12.61 -2.49 -0.90
C PHE A 63 -12.34 -1.77 -2.23
N TYR A 64 -11.85 -0.54 -2.12
CA TYR A 64 -11.32 0.25 -3.21
C TYR A 64 -9.80 0.11 -3.27
N LEU A 65 -9.27 0.09 -4.48
CA LEU A 65 -7.84 -0.07 -4.74
C LEU A 65 -7.29 1.13 -5.49
N TYR A 66 -6.19 1.68 -5.00
CA TYR A 66 -5.55 2.86 -5.56
C TYR A 66 -4.05 2.64 -5.72
N ARG A 67 -3.50 3.21 -6.79
CA ARG A 67 -2.06 3.47 -6.90
C ARG A 67 -1.78 4.90 -6.48
N VAL A 68 -0.84 5.08 -5.57
CA VAL A 68 -0.41 6.40 -5.09
C VAL A 68 1.00 6.65 -5.58
N THR A 69 1.21 7.75 -6.28
CA THR A 69 2.55 8.27 -6.59
C THR A 69 2.88 9.36 -5.57
N TYR A 70 3.99 9.18 -4.85
CA TYR A 70 4.40 10.09 -3.79
C TYR A 70 5.90 10.37 -3.84
N LYS A 71 6.27 11.50 -3.24
CA LYS A 71 7.63 11.99 -3.18
C LYS A 71 8.38 11.30 -2.05
N THR A 72 9.60 10.86 -2.27
CA THR A 72 10.51 10.42 -1.21
C THR A 72 11.94 10.87 -1.52
N LYS A 73 12.87 10.55 -0.63
CA LYS A 73 14.29 10.81 -0.84
C LYS A 73 15.03 9.49 -1.11
N ASN A 74 15.97 9.53 -2.05
CA ASN A 74 16.89 8.43 -2.29
C ASN A 74 18.10 8.51 -1.31
N TRP A 75 19.05 7.58 -1.45
CA TRP A 75 20.26 7.49 -0.60
C TRP A 75 21.18 8.72 -0.68
N ASN A 76 21.10 9.55 -1.73
CA ASN A 76 21.86 10.80 -1.84
C ASN A 76 21.03 12.04 -1.49
N ASN A 77 19.91 11.85 -0.78
CA ASN A 77 19.01 12.92 -0.33
C ASN A 77 18.29 13.66 -1.48
N THR A 78 18.37 13.12 -2.71
CA THR A 78 17.65 13.65 -3.88
C THR A 78 16.20 13.23 -3.84
N ASP A 79 15.35 14.19 -4.17
CA ASP A 79 13.91 14.02 -4.27
C ASP A 79 13.55 13.17 -5.49
N ILE A 80 12.83 12.08 -5.26
CA ILE A 80 12.39 11.13 -6.29
C ILE A 80 10.89 10.82 -6.14
N TRP A 81 10.27 10.38 -7.23
CA TRP A 81 8.88 9.92 -7.25
C TRP A 81 8.83 8.39 -7.25
N VAL A 82 8.08 7.84 -6.30
CA VAL A 82 7.87 6.40 -6.16
C VAL A 82 6.38 6.09 -6.11
N SER A 83 6.03 4.81 -6.18
CA SER A 83 4.66 4.33 -6.12
C SER A 83 4.42 3.37 -4.97
N GLY A 84 3.15 3.22 -4.61
CA GLY A 84 2.66 2.20 -3.69
C GLY A 84 1.17 1.93 -3.88
N LEU A 85 0.72 0.83 -3.34
CA LEU A 85 -0.68 0.45 -3.25
C LEU A 85 -1.32 1.06 -2.01
N LEU A 86 -2.53 1.58 -2.17
CA LEU A 86 -3.44 1.93 -1.07
C LEU A 86 -4.75 1.17 -1.29
N SER A 87 -5.18 0.42 -0.28
CA SER A 87 -6.45 -0.32 -0.30
C SER A 87 -7.32 0.16 0.85
N VAL A 88 -8.52 0.66 0.53
CA VAL A 88 -9.45 1.24 1.49
C VAL A 88 -10.67 0.35 1.60
N PRO A 89 -10.98 -0.21 2.79
CA PRO A 89 -12.13 -1.10 2.95
C PRO A 89 -13.44 -0.32 2.80
N ASP A 90 -14.42 -0.93 2.15
CA ASP A 90 -15.78 -0.37 2.02
C ASP A 90 -16.61 -0.76 3.26
N THR A 91 -16.29 -0.10 4.37
CA THR A 91 -16.95 -0.28 5.67
C THR A 91 -16.86 1.00 6.49
N LYS A 92 -17.79 1.16 7.44
CA LYS A 92 -17.76 2.28 8.39
C LYS A 92 -16.83 2.02 9.59
N ASP A 93 -16.53 0.76 9.87
CA ASP A 93 -15.77 0.32 11.04
C ASP A 93 -14.31 -0.02 10.65
N ILE A 94 -13.51 1.01 10.37
CA ILE A 94 -12.08 0.84 10.07
C ILE A 94 -11.35 0.33 11.32
N LYS A 95 -10.68 -0.81 11.21
CA LYS A 95 -9.99 -1.48 12.32
C LYS A 95 -8.58 -0.96 12.58
N GLY A 96 -7.98 -0.32 11.58
CA GLY A 96 -6.62 0.23 11.66
C GLY A 96 -5.94 0.33 10.30
N LEU A 97 -4.67 0.73 10.34
CA LEU A 97 -3.79 0.85 9.19
C LEU A 97 -2.74 -0.27 9.22
N VAL A 98 -2.52 -0.90 8.08
CA VAL A 98 -1.50 -1.92 7.86
C VAL A 98 -0.47 -1.36 6.88
N SER A 99 0.79 -1.27 7.31
CA SER A 99 1.92 -1.02 6.42
C SER A 99 2.57 -2.36 6.08
N TYR A 100 2.42 -2.80 4.83
CA TYR A 100 2.97 -4.06 4.34
C TYR A 100 4.22 -3.83 3.51
N GLN A 101 5.32 -4.44 3.96
CA GLN A 101 6.62 -4.34 3.30
C GLN A 101 6.92 -5.66 2.60
N HIS A 102 6.91 -5.65 1.26
CA HIS A 102 7.10 -6.86 0.46
C HIS A 102 8.51 -7.44 0.61
N GLY A 103 8.63 -8.75 0.43
CA GLY A 103 9.92 -9.45 0.39
C GLY A 103 10.72 -9.15 -0.89
N THR A 104 11.90 -9.75 -1.03
CA THR A 104 12.73 -9.59 -2.24
C THR A 104 11.93 -9.93 -3.49
N ASN A 105 11.76 -8.95 -4.37
CA ASN A 105 11.07 -9.13 -5.64
C ASN A 105 12.04 -8.85 -6.80
N PRO A 106 12.44 -9.86 -7.57
CA PRO A 106 13.38 -9.68 -8.68
C PRO A 106 12.72 -9.08 -9.93
N ASP A 107 11.39 -9.08 -10.01
CA ASP A 107 10.65 -8.54 -11.15
C ASP A 107 10.11 -7.13 -10.85
N ARG A 108 10.64 -6.14 -11.58
CA ARG A 108 10.23 -4.73 -11.46
C ARG A 108 8.76 -4.47 -11.79
N ASN A 109 8.11 -5.37 -12.52
CA ASN A 109 6.70 -5.25 -12.88
C ASN A 109 5.76 -5.97 -11.92
N ASN A 110 6.26 -6.91 -11.12
CA ASN A 110 5.47 -7.57 -10.10
C ASN A 110 5.57 -6.76 -8.81
N THR A 111 4.72 -5.77 -8.61
CA THR A 111 4.78 -4.87 -7.43
C THR A 111 3.40 -4.66 -6.87
N ALA A 112 3.30 -4.26 -5.61
CA ALA A 112 2.00 -4.08 -4.95
C ALA A 112 1.10 -3.12 -5.76
N SER A 113 1.65 -2.04 -6.32
CA SER A 113 0.87 -1.08 -7.12
C SER A 113 0.58 -1.51 -8.56
N LYS A 114 1.19 -2.60 -9.05
CA LYS A 114 0.82 -3.31 -10.29
C LYS A 114 0.19 -4.66 -9.91
N PRO A 115 -1.01 -4.64 -9.33
CA PRO A 115 -1.50 -5.74 -8.52
C PRO A 115 -1.84 -6.96 -9.37
N THR A 116 -1.44 -8.12 -8.89
CA THR A 116 -1.80 -9.46 -9.38
C THR A 116 -2.59 -10.20 -8.29
N PRO A 117 -3.22 -11.35 -8.57
CA PRO A 117 -3.84 -12.15 -7.52
C PRO A 117 -2.86 -12.52 -6.38
N LEU A 118 -1.59 -12.77 -6.72
CA LEU A 118 -0.55 -13.19 -5.77
C LEU A 118 0.11 -12.01 -5.03
N GLU A 119 0.15 -10.81 -5.62
CA GLU A 119 0.77 -9.62 -5.03
C GLU A 119 -0.17 -8.42 -5.15
N GLY A 120 -0.44 -7.71 -4.06
CA GLY A 120 -1.36 -6.57 -4.07
C GLY A 120 -2.84 -6.95 -3.96
N LEU A 121 -3.44 -7.73 -4.89
CA LEU A 121 -4.87 -8.09 -4.77
C LEU A 121 -5.13 -9.07 -3.62
N GLY A 122 -4.31 -10.12 -3.48
CA GLY A 122 -4.43 -11.08 -2.37
C GLY A 122 -4.26 -10.40 -1.01
N LEU A 123 -3.26 -9.54 -0.88
CA LEU A 123 -3.01 -8.74 0.34
C LEU A 123 -4.17 -7.78 0.64
N SER A 124 -4.68 -7.09 -0.38
CA SER A 124 -5.84 -6.20 -0.23
C SER A 124 -7.09 -6.96 0.18
N SER A 125 -7.31 -8.13 -0.40
CA SER A 125 -8.43 -8.99 -0.04
C SER A 125 -8.31 -9.52 1.39
N LEU A 126 -7.08 -9.79 1.85
CA LEU A 126 -6.82 -10.23 3.22
C LEU A 126 -7.07 -9.10 4.24
N PHE A 127 -6.48 -7.92 4.01
CA PHE A 127 -6.51 -6.82 4.98
C PHE A 127 -7.71 -5.89 4.79
N ALA A 128 -7.86 -5.27 3.61
CA ALA A 128 -8.97 -4.37 3.32
C ALA A 128 -10.29 -5.12 3.18
N GLY A 129 -10.30 -6.34 2.64
CA GLY A 129 -11.48 -7.20 2.71
C GLY A 129 -11.94 -7.51 4.15
N ASN A 130 -11.09 -7.30 5.16
CA ASN A 130 -11.39 -7.50 6.57
C ASN A 130 -11.43 -6.21 7.42
N GLY A 131 -11.48 -5.03 6.78
CA GLY A 131 -11.69 -3.75 7.46
C GLY A 131 -10.42 -3.00 7.87
N TYR A 132 -9.25 -3.37 7.36
CA TYR A 132 -8.00 -2.62 7.57
C TYR A 132 -7.66 -1.78 6.33
N VAL A 133 -7.21 -0.54 6.53
CA VAL A 133 -6.58 0.21 5.43
C VAL A 133 -5.21 -0.40 5.18
N LEU A 134 -4.90 -0.78 3.94
CA LEU A 134 -3.60 -1.34 3.57
C LEU A 134 -2.79 -0.29 2.80
N VAL A 135 -1.53 -0.11 3.19
CA VAL A 135 -0.53 0.63 2.42
C VAL A 135 0.64 -0.31 2.14
N ALA A 136 1.02 -0.44 0.88
CA ALA A 136 2.14 -1.29 0.45
C ALA A 136 3.03 -0.54 -0.55
N PRO A 137 4.16 0.04 -0.11
CA PRO A 137 5.12 0.71 -0.99
C PRO A 137 5.76 -0.27 -2.00
N ASP A 138 6.05 0.19 -3.23
CA ASP A 138 6.77 -0.63 -4.24
C ASP A 138 8.30 -0.57 -4.09
N TYR A 139 8.82 0.20 -3.13
CA TYR A 139 10.24 0.58 -3.01
C TYR A 139 10.80 1.40 -4.19
N ILE A 140 11.94 2.06 -3.94
CA ILE A 140 12.65 2.88 -4.92
C ILE A 140 13.14 1.97 -6.04
N GLY A 141 12.79 2.27 -7.30
CA GLY A 141 13.25 1.52 -8.47
C GLY A 141 12.38 0.34 -8.92
N LEU A 142 11.23 0.09 -8.26
CA LEU A 142 10.17 -0.78 -8.80
C LEU A 142 8.88 0.04 -9.08
N GLY A 143 7.86 -0.61 -9.63
CA GLY A 143 6.56 0.00 -9.86
C GLY A 143 6.62 1.01 -11.00
N THR A 144 6.38 2.29 -10.70
CA THR A 144 6.51 3.41 -11.66
C THR A 144 7.86 4.13 -11.57
N SER A 145 8.72 3.80 -10.61
CA SER A 145 10.03 4.44 -10.45
C SER A 145 11.01 3.97 -11.52
N GLN A 146 11.69 4.91 -12.20
CA GLN A 146 12.74 4.59 -13.19
C GLN A 146 14.14 4.42 -12.58
N GLU A 147 14.29 4.67 -11.27
CA GLU A 147 15.55 4.54 -10.54
C GLU A 147 16.08 3.08 -10.49
N ILE A 148 17.37 2.93 -10.22
CA ILE A 148 17.97 1.62 -9.92
C ILE A 148 17.54 1.20 -8.52
N HIS A 149 16.95 0.01 -8.38
CA HIS A 149 16.49 -0.49 -7.08
C HIS A 149 17.66 -0.74 -6.12
N PRO A 150 17.80 0.01 -5.03
CA PRO A 150 18.85 -0.22 -4.05
C PRO A 150 18.43 -1.38 -3.15
N TYR A 151 18.98 -2.56 -3.41
CA TYR A 151 18.75 -3.74 -2.58
C TYR A 151 19.45 -3.59 -1.22
N ALA A 152 18.71 -3.78 -0.12
CA ALA A 152 19.24 -3.91 1.24
C ALA A 152 20.10 -2.73 1.76
N LEU A 153 19.65 -1.49 1.54
CA LEU A 153 20.20 -0.36 2.30
C LEU A 153 19.55 -0.34 3.69
N ALA A 154 20.30 -0.77 4.70
CA ALA A 154 20.08 -0.31 6.06
C ALA A 154 20.79 1.05 6.19
N ASP A 155 20.08 2.08 6.63
CA ASP A 155 20.72 3.33 7.02
C ASP A 155 21.64 3.05 8.22
N ASN A 156 22.93 3.32 8.04
CA ASN A 156 23.94 3.27 9.11
C ASN A 156 24.14 4.68 9.72
N SER A 157 23.06 5.44 9.93
CA SER A 157 23.13 6.76 10.56
C SER A 157 23.04 6.67 12.07
#